data_AF-A0A2D2DLE2-F1
#
_entry.id   AF-A0A2D2DLE2-F1
#
_cell.length_a   1.000
_cell.length_b   1.000
_cell.length_c   1.000
_cell.angle_alpha   90.00
_cell.angle_beta   90.00
_cell.angle_gamma   90.00
#
_symmetry.space_group_name_H-M   'P 1'
#
loop_
_entity.id
_entity.type
_entity.pdbx_description
1 polymer ?
#
loop_
_entity_poly.entity_id
_entity_poly.type
_entity_poly.pdbx_seq_one_letter_code
_entity_poly.pdbx_strand_id
1 'polypeptide(L)'
;MKISILASALGGVAVALSLSACSGGGAPGDSDVREAMAKQIEAISGKAGVESQKEELSKIKVGKCVSAELGGFKCEFTAGAGTQTGRFKKGDKGWDLVGVGGG
;
A
#
# COMPACT_ATOMS: atom_id res chain seq x y z
N MET A 1 46.61 2.78 31.84
CA MET A 1 46.58 1.34 32.20
C MET A 1 45.17 0.84 31.94
N LYS A 2 45.01 -0.12 31.03
CA LYS A 2 43.73 -0.73 30.64
C LYS A 2 43.22 -1.61 31.79
N ILE A 3 41.95 -1.45 32.19
CA ILE A 3 41.26 -2.43 33.03
C ILE A 3 39.92 -2.76 32.37
N SER A 4 39.89 -3.99 31.87
CA SER A 4 38.74 -4.71 31.36
C SER A 4 37.68 -4.88 32.46
N ILE A 5 36.42 -4.66 32.09
CA ILE A 5 35.23 -5.11 32.85
C ILE A 5 34.49 -6.05 31.88
N LEU A 6 34.79 -7.34 31.91
CA LEU A 6 34.03 -8.38 32.61
C LEU A 6 32.56 -8.45 32.17
N ALA A 7 32.34 -9.39 31.25
CA ALA A 7 31.05 -9.90 30.84
C ALA A 7 30.22 -10.31 32.06
N SER A 8 29.04 -9.70 32.18
CA SER A 8 28.01 -10.07 33.13
C SER A 8 26.79 -10.55 32.34
N ALA A 9 26.21 -11.62 32.87
CA ALA A 9 25.17 -12.47 32.30
C ALA A 9 23.86 -11.74 31.96
N LEU A 10 23.01 -12.48 31.24
CA LEU A 10 21.60 -12.20 30.92
C LEU A 10 21.40 -11.17 29.79
N GLY A 11 21.39 -11.67 28.55
CA GLY A 11 21.04 -10.87 27.37
C GLY A 11 20.04 -11.66 26.52
N GLY A 12 18.78 -11.22 26.54
CA GLY A 12 17.64 -11.95 26.01
C GLY A 12 17.72 -12.28 24.53
N VAL A 13 16.92 -13.27 24.16
CA VAL A 13 16.51 -13.59 22.79
C VAL A 13 15.93 -12.33 22.15
N ALA A 14 16.76 -11.56 21.45
CA ALA A 14 16.32 -10.47 20.60
C ALA A 14 15.95 -11.06 19.24
N VAL A 15 14.75 -11.65 19.17
CA VAL A 15 14.09 -11.84 17.87
C VAL A 15 13.85 -10.44 17.31
N ALA A 16 14.74 -9.97 16.45
CA ALA A 16 14.49 -8.79 15.64
C ALA A 16 13.49 -9.15 14.53
N LEU A 17 12.25 -9.48 14.92
CA LEU A 17 11.10 -9.28 14.07
C LEU A 17 10.96 -7.77 13.97
N SER A 18 11.49 -7.20 12.90
CA SER A 18 11.19 -5.84 12.47
C SER A 18 9.71 -5.76 12.09
N LEU A 19 8.84 -5.77 13.11
CA LEU A 19 7.47 -5.30 13.04
C LEU A 19 7.50 -3.79 12.80
N SER A 20 7.70 -3.39 11.55
CA SER A 20 7.34 -2.04 11.06
C SER A 20 5.82 -1.86 10.93
N ALA A 21 5.02 -2.70 11.58
CA ALA A 21 3.57 -2.60 11.67
C ALA A 21 3.17 -2.09 13.06
N CYS A 22 3.61 -0.89 13.43
CA CYS A 22 3.16 -0.23 14.65
C CYS A 22 2.28 0.98 14.30
N SER A 23 0.97 0.75 14.42
CA SER A 23 -0.09 1.75 14.62
C SER A 23 -0.49 2.61 13.41
N GLY A 24 -1.41 2.08 12.57
CA GLY A 24 -2.30 2.90 11.74
C GLY A 24 -2.06 2.84 10.23
N GLY A 25 -2.25 1.67 9.61
CA GLY A 25 -2.47 1.52 8.16
C GLY A 25 -1.34 2.04 7.27
N GLY A 26 -0.29 1.23 7.08
CA GLY A 26 0.73 1.50 6.08
C GLY A 26 0.15 1.72 4.68
N ALA A 27 0.91 2.37 3.79
CA ALA A 27 0.49 2.68 2.42
C ALA A 27 -0.11 1.46 1.68
N PRO A 28 -1.06 1.66 0.75
CA PRO A 28 -1.65 0.54 0.01
C PRO A 28 -0.59 -0.15 -0.86
N GLY A 29 -0.61 -1.48 -0.86
CA GLY A 29 0.20 -2.30 -1.75
C GLY A 29 -0.49 -2.58 -3.09
N ASP A 30 0.19 -3.36 -3.94
CA ASP A 30 -0.34 -3.81 -5.24
C ASP A 30 -1.77 -4.37 -5.16
N SER A 31 -2.04 -5.28 -4.21
CA SER A 31 -3.36 -5.89 -4.04
C SER A 31 -4.41 -4.88 -3.61
N ASP A 32 -4.05 -3.97 -2.71
CA ASP A 32 -4.95 -2.93 -2.19
C ASP A 32 -5.38 -1.97 -3.29
N VAL A 33 -4.42 -1.52 -4.13
CA VAL A 33 -4.70 -0.65 -5.28
C VAL A 33 -5.56 -1.37 -6.32
N ARG A 34 -5.25 -2.64 -6.64
CA ARG A 34 -6.07 -3.45 -7.55
C ARG A 34 -7.50 -3.60 -7.05
N GLU A 35 -7.67 -3.89 -5.78
CA GLU A 35 -8.99 -4.04 -5.17
C GLU A 35 -9.76 -2.72 -5.15
N ALA A 36 -9.11 -1.61 -4.80
CA ALA A 36 -9.71 -0.27 -4.83
C ALA A 36 -10.17 0.12 -6.24
N MET A 37 -9.36 -0.17 -7.25
CA MET A 37 -9.71 0.07 -8.66
C MET A 37 -10.84 -0.85 -9.13
N ALA A 38 -10.81 -2.13 -8.77
CA ALA A 38 -11.89 -3.06 -9.06
C ALA A 38 -13.23 -2.60 -8.45
N LYS A 39 -13.22 -2.15 -7.19
CA LYS A 39 -14.40 -1.56 -6.53
C LYS A 39 -14.94 -0.36 -7.29
N GLN A 40 -14.07 0.53 -7.75
CA GLN A 40 -14.49 1.68 -8.56
C GLN A 40 -15.10 1.25 -9.90
N ILE A 41 -14.48 0.30 -10.60
CA ILE A 41 -15.01 -0.23 -11.87
C ILE A 41 -16.36 -0.92 -11.64
N GLU A 42 -16.50 -1.71 -10.57
CA GLU A 42 -17.76 -2.36 -10.23
C GLU A 42 -18.85 -1.33 -9.94
N ALA A 43 -18.53 -0.24 -9.23
CA ALA A 43 -19.47 0.83 -8.95
C ALA A 43 -19.96 1.56 -10.22
N ILE A 44 -19.14 1.64 -11.26
CA ILE A 44 -19.46 2.37 -12.51
C ILE A 44 -20.09 1.45 -13.56
N SER A 45 -19.57 0.24 -13.73
CA SER A 45 -19.87 -0.67 -14.84
C SER A 45 -20.35 -2.05 -14.40
N GLY A 46 -20.53 -2.26 -13.09
CA GLY A 46 -20.91 -3.54 -12.51
C GLY A 46 -19.81 -4.60 -12.63
N LYS A 47 -20.14 -5.83 -12.21
CA LYS A 47 -19.22 -6.97 -12.21
C LYS A 47 -18.69 -7.33 -13.60
N ALA A 48 -19.50 -7.12 -14.65
CA ALA A 48 -19.08 -7.36 -16.02
C ALA A 48 -17.90 -6.44 -16.44
N GLY A 49 -17.89 -5.19 -15.96
CA GLY A 49 -16.77 -4.27 -16.18
C GLY A 49 -15.49 -4.68 -15.44
N VAL A 50 -15.62 -5.29 -14.25
CA VAL A 50 -14.46 -5.82 -13.52
C VAL A 50 -13.84 -6.99 -14.28
N GLU A 51 -14.66 -7.94 -14.73
CA GLU A 51 -14.16 -9.10 -15.47
C GLU A 51 -13.53 -8.70 -16.82
N SER A 52 -14.08 -7.71 -17.54
CA SER A 52 -13.48 -7.23 -18.79
C SER A 52 -12.14 -6.51 -18.59
N GLN A 53 -11.90 -5.95 -17.40
CA GLN A 53 -10.66 -5.26 -17.05
C GLN A 53 -9.73 -6.08 -16.16
N LYS A 54 -10.03 -7.35 -15.89
CA LYS A 54 -9.28 -8.21 -14.96
C LYS A 54 -7.81 -8.36 -15.34
N GLU A 55 -7.52 -8.54 -16.63
CA GLU A 55 -6.15 -8.61 -17.13
C GLU A 55 -5.42 -7.28 -16.91
N GLU A 56 -6.08 -6.16 -17.19
CA GLU A 56 -5.52 -4.82 -17.00
C GLU A 56 -5.25 -4.53 -15.52
N LEU A 57 -6.19 -4.86 -14.64
CA LEU A 57 -6.01 -4.76 -13.19
C LEU A 57 -4.84 -5.61 -12.72
N SER A 58 -4.63 -6.81 -13.27
CA SER A 58 -3.50 -7.67 -12.88
C SER A 58 -2.12 -7.06 -13.18
N LYS A 59 -2.03 -6.16 -14.17
CA LYS A 59 -0.81 -5.46 -14.56
C LYS A 59 -0.44 -4.31 -13.62
N ILE A 60 -1.33 -3.94 -12.70
CA ILE A 60 -1.07 -2.84 -11.76
C ILE A 60 0.10 -3.17 -10.85
N LYS A 61 1.05 -2.24 -10.81
CA LYS A 61 2.21 -2.25 -9.92
C LYS A 61 2.38 -0.92 -9.23
N VAL A 62 2.34 -0.94 -7.89
CA VAL A 62 2.57 0.25 -7.07
C VAL A 62 4.06 0.52 -7.00
N GLY A 63 4.46 1.73 -7.39
CA GLY A 63 5.83 2.19 -7.29
C GLY A 63 6.06 2.92 -5.97
N LYS A 64 5.52 4.14 -5.86
CA LYS A 64 5.74 5.02 -4.71
C LYS A 64 4.42 5.53 -4.17
N CYS A 65 4.23 5.39 -2.87
CA CYS A 65 3.13 6.03 -2.14
C CYS A 65 3.68 7.08 -1.18
N VAL A 66 3.07 8.26 -1.18
CA VAL A 66 3.35 9.34 -0.22
C VAL A 66 2.07 9.68 0.52
N SER A 67 2.18 9.99 1.81
CA SER A 67 1.03 10.48 2.58
C SER A 67 0.47 11.74 1.93
N ALA A 68 -0.85 11.81 1.82
CA ALA A 68 -1.60 12.94 1.33
C ALA A 68 -2.44 13.55 2.45
N GLU A 69 -2.92 14.78 2.23
CA GLU A 69 -3.83 15.46 3.15
C GLU A 69 -5.08 14.60 3.45
N LEU A 70 -5.70 14.84 4.62
CA LEU A 70 -6.94 14.16 5.06
C LEU A 70 -6.82 12.64 5.30
N GLY A 71 -5.61 12.15 5.60
CA GLY A 71 -5.38 10.78 6.06
C GLY A 71 -5.42 9.72 4.94
N GLY A 72 -4.96 10.09 3.74
CA GLY A 72 -4.82 9.18 2.61
C GLY A 72 -3.38 9.08 2.09
N PHE A 73 -3.20 8.38 0.98
CA PHE A 73 -1.94 8.26 0.25
C PHE A 73 -2.14 8.65 -1.21
N LYS A 74 -1.17 9.36 -1.78
CA LYS A 74 -1.02 9.54 -3.23
C LYS A 74 -0.01 8.48 -3.71
N CYS A 75 -0.45 7.55 -4.54
CA CYS A 75 0.37 6.46 -5.04
C CYS A 75 0.56 6.57 -6.55
N GLU A 76 1.81 6.51 -6.98
CA GLU A 76 2.21 6.25 -8.35
C GLU A 76 2.16 4.74 -8.59
N PHE A 77 1.47 4.33 -9.65
CA PHE A 77 1.39 2.94 -10.06
C PHE A 77 1.45 2.83 -11.58
N THR A 78 2.03 1.75 -12.08
CA THR A 78 2.05 1.44 -13.51
C THR A 78 0.85 0.56 -13.85
N ALA A 79 0.14 0.90 -14.91
CA ALA A 79 -0.86 0.06 -15.57
C ALA A 79 -0.45 -0.17 -17.04
N GLY A 80 -1.22 -0.95 -17.79
CA GLY A 80 -1.01 -1.19 -19.21
C GLY A 80 -0.98 0.09 -20.06
N ALA A 81 -1.66 1.15 -19.62
CA ALA A 81 -1.62 2.49 -20.24
C ALA A 81 -0.42 3.36 -19.81
N GLY A 82 0.48 2.87 -18.95
CA GLY A 82 1.64 3.59 -18.42
C GLY A 82 1.51 3.96 -16.94
N THR A 83 2.40 4.84 -16.46
CA THR A 83 2.40 5.29 -15.07
C THR A 83 1.25 6.27 -14.81
N GLN A 84 0.49 6.01 -13.75
CA GLN A 84 -0.66 6.76 -13.30
C GLN A 84 -0.47 7.16 -11.84
N THR A 85 -1.19 8.18 -11.40
CA THR A 85 -1.25 8.54 -9.98
C THR A 85 -2.68 8.50 -9.46
N GLY A 86 -2.90 7.77 -8.36
CA GLY A 86 -4.18 7.69 -7.66
C GLY A 86 -4.06 8.16 -6.21
N ARG A 87 -5.16 8.71 -5.68
CA ARG A 87 -5.31 8.97 -4.25
C ARG A 87 -6.12 7.85 -3.63
N PHE A 88 -5.61 7.29 -2.56
CA PHE A 88 -6.20 6.16 -1.85
C PHE A 88 -6.44 6.54 -0.40
N LYS A 89 -7.64 6.25 0.10
CA LYS A 89 -7.98 6.44 1.51
C LYS A 89 -8.40 5.10 2.09
N LYS A 90 -7.92 4.81 3.30
CA LYS A 90 -8.32 3.60 4.01
C LYS A 90 -9.71 3.83 4.62
N GLY A 91 -10.69 3.07 4.15
CA GLY A 91 -12.03 2.99 4.71
C GLY A 91 -12.22 1.70 5.52
N ASP A 92 -13.43 1.48 6.01
CA ASP A 92 -13.77 0.32 6.86
C ASP A 92 -13.69 -1.02 6.11
N LYS A 93 -13.87 -0.97 4.78
CA LYS A 93 -13.87 -2.15 3.88
C LYS A 93 -12.59 -2.26 3.06
N GLY A 94 -11.49 -1.69 3.54
CA GLY A 94 -10.22 -1.64 2.83
C GLY A 94 -9.97 -0.29 2.15
N TRP A 95 -9.18 -0.29 1.08
CA TRP A 95 -8.80 0.93 0.39
C TRP A 95 -9.83 1.37 -0.64
N ASP A 96 -10.10 2.67 -0.67
CA ASP A 96 -10.95 3.33 -1.65
C ASP A 96 -10.09 4.25 -2.52
N LEU A 97 -10.32 4.18 -3.84
CA LEU A 97 -9.77 5.14 -4.79
C LEU A 97 -10.64 6.40 -4.76
N VAL A 98 -10.09 7.50 -4.24
CA VAL A 98 -10.82 8.77 -4.05
C VAL A 98 -10.59 9.78 -5.16
N GLY A 99 -9.71 9.46 -6.11
CA GLY A 99 -9.46 10.26 -7.30
C GLY A 99 -8.20 9.83 -8.04
N VAL A 100 -8.23 9.93 -9.37
CA VAL A 100 -7.07 9.71 -10.24
C VAL A 100 -6.66 11.07 -10.80
N GLY A 101 -5.37 11.38 -10.75
CA GLY A 101 -4.81 12.59 -11.32
C GLY A 101 -3.74 12.24 -12.35
N GLY A 102 -3.92 12.73 -13.58
CA GLY A 102 -2.80 12.86 -14.52
C GLY A 102 -1.89 13.97 -14.03
N GLY A 103 -0.57 13.72 -14.05
CA GLY A 103 0.41 14.79 -13.92
C GLY A 103 0.34 15.74 -15.11
#